data_AF-A0A925E0Q8-F1
#
_entry.id   AF-A0A925E0Q8-F1
#
_cell.length_a   1.000
_cell.length_b   1.000
_cell.length_c   1.000
_cell.angle_alpha   90.00
_cell.angle_beta   90.00
_cell.angle_gamma   90.00
#
_symmetry.space_group_name_H-M   'P 1'
#
loop_
_entity.id
_entity.type
_entity.pdbx_description
1 polymer ?
#
loop_
_entity_poly.entity_id
_entity_poly.type
_entity_poly.pdbx_seq_one_letter_code
_entity_poly.pdbx_strand_id
1 'polypeptide(L)'
;MAVPIIVFTGCKKGDIPPGVPTAQLLVTGLEELQGSTVGPDKALYVTAPLAGTIWRVNPKTGAFTIFTTGLPKRNPDPFFQGAGVIDVAFR
;
A
#
# COMPACT_ATOMS: atom_id res chain seq x y z
N MET A 1 -35.25 28.61 -3.87
CA MET A 1 -34.86 27.21 -4.08
C MET A 1 -33.70 26.91 -3.14
N ALA A 2 -33.94 26.14 -2.08
CA ALA A 2 -32.90 25.72 -1.14
C ALA A 2 -32.45 24.30 -1.51
N VAL A 3 -31.15 24.10 -1.67
CA VAL A 3 -30.54 22.77 -1.88
C VAL A 3 -30.25 22.19 -0.51
N PRO A 4 -30.80 21.01 -0.14
CA PRO A 4 -30.46 20.41 1.15
C PRO A 4 -29.03 19.87 1.10
N ILE A 5 -28.20 20.30 2.06
CA ILE A 5 -26.93 19.66 2.38
C ILE A 5 -27.27 18.32 3.06
N ILE A 6 -27.03 17.22 2.37
CA ILE A 6 -27.08 15.88 2.98
C ILE A 6 -25.76 15.69 3.72
N VAL A 7 -25.79 15.83 5.05
CA VAL A 7 -24.70 15.39 5.92
C VAL A 7 -24.80 13.87 6.01
N PHE A 8 -23.91 13.15 5.33
CA PHE A 8 -23.73 11.73 5.59
C PHE A 8 -23.13 11.59 6.98
N THR A 9 -23.92 11.12 7.95
CA THR A 9 -23.40 10.64 9.23
C THR A 9 -22.34 9.59 8.93
N GLY A 10 -21.10 9.80 9.37
CA GLY A 10 -19.97 8.94 9.03
C GLY A 10 -20.28 7.46 9.27
N CYS A 11 -19.90 6.62 8.32
CA CYS A 11 -20.08 5.17 8.40
C CYS A 11 -19.46 4.63 9.69
N LYS A 12 -20.23 3.86 10.47
CA LYS A 12 -19.72 3.08 11.58
C LYS A 12 -19.08 1.81 11.04
N LYS A 13 -18.13 1.23 11.79
CA LYS A 13 -17.60 -0.12 11.52
C LYS A 13 -18.77 -1.11 11.48
N GLY A 14 -19.12 -1.61 10.29
CA GLY A 14 -20.26 -2.53 10.08
C GLY A 14 -21.29 -2.04 9.07
N ASP A 15 -21.30 -0.75 8.70
CA ASP A 15 -22.25 -0.20 7.73
C ASP A 15 -21.85 -0.49 6.26
N ILE A 16 -21.21 -1.62 6.00
CA ILE A 16 -20.73 -2.00 4.66
C ILE A 16 -21.95 -2.47 3.85
N PRO A 17 -22.34 -1.77 2.77
CA PRO A 17 -23.45 -2.21 1.93
C PRO A 17 -23.20 -3.63 1.41
N PRO A 18 -24.25 -4.46 1.27
CA PRO A 18 -24.13 -5.77 0.64
C PRO A 18 -23.47 -5.64 -0.74
N GLY A 19 -22.42 -6.43 -0.99
CA GLY A 19 -21.68 -6.42 -2.25
C GLY A 19 -20.44 -5.52 -2.28
N VAL A 20 -20.15 -4.77 -1.22
CA VAL A 20 -18.87 -4.05 -1.12
C VAL A 20 -17.74 -5.03 -0.74
N PRO A 21 -16.65 -5.09 -1.52
CA PRO A 21 -15.50 -5.93 -1.17
C PRO A 21 -14.96 -5.56 0.21
N THR A 22 -14.82 -6.56 1.07
CA THR A 22 -14.16 -6.38 2.36
C THR A 22 -12.65 -6.51 2.17
N ALA A 23 -11.89 -5.60 2.78
CA ALA A 23 -10.43 -5.70 2.77
C ALA A 23 -9.99 -7.01 3.44
N GLN A 24 -9.05 -7.70 2.80
CA GLN A 24 -8.41 -8.90 3.35
C GLN A 24 -6.93 -8.63 3.56
N LEU A 25 -6.40 -9.14 4.68
CA LEU A 25 -4.96 -9.11 4.93
C LEU A 25 -4.26 -10.00 3.92
N LEU A 26 -3.43 -9.39 3.06
CA LEU A 26 -2.71 -10.12 2.01
C LEU A 26 -1.35 -10.65 2.51
N VAL A 27 -0.58 -9.82 3.21
CA VAL A 27 0.80 -10.13 3.60
C VAL A 27 1.16 -9.44 4.92
N THR A 28 2.00 -10.11 5.72
CA THR A 28 2.62 -9.58 6.94
C THR A 28 4.14 -9.85 6.91
N GLY A 29 4.88 -9.23 7.83
CA GLY A 29 6.33 -9.48 7.97
C GLY A 29 7.22 -8.70 6.99
N LEU A 30 6.65 -7.75 6.25
CA LEU A 30 7.42 -6.79 5.47
C LEU A 30 7.65 -5.52 6.28
N GLU A 31 8.89 -5.04 6.33
CA GLU A 31 9.29 -3.91 7.16
C GLU A 31 9.20 -2.59 6.41
N GLU A 32 8.60 -1.60 7.07
CA GLU A 32 8.58 -0.19 6.68
C GLU A 32 8.16 0.06 5.23
N LEU A 33 6.94 -0.33 4.89
CA LEU A 33 6.35 -0.13 3.57
C LEU A 33 5.75 1.28 3.42
N GLN A 34 5.91 1.93 2.26
CA GLN A 34 5.34 3.27 2.03
C GLN A 34 4.46 3.38 0.77
N GLY A 35 4.98 3.00 -0.39
CA GLY A 35 4.28 3.10 -1.67
C GLY A 35 4.03 1.73 -2.29
N SER A 36 3.02 1.65 -3.16
CA SER A 36 2.74 0.41 -3.89
C SER A 36 2.04 0.66 -5.22
N THR A 37 2.22 -0.27 -6.16
CA THR A 37 1.52 -0.26 -7.45
C THR A 37 1.29 -1.68 -7.96
N VAL A 38 0.33 -1.86 -8.86
CA VAL A 38 0.16 -3.12 -9.59
C VAL A 38 1.01 -3.07 -10.85
N GLY A 39 1.91 -4.04 -11.00
CA GLY A 39 2.77 -4.13 -12.17
C GLY A 39 2.08 -4.76 -13.39
N PRO A 40 2.73 -4.71 -14.56
CA PRO A 40 2.20 -5.27 -15.82
C PRO A 40 1.99 -6.79 -15.77
N ASP A 41 2.71 -7.48 -14.88
CA ASP A 41 2.59 -8.91 -14.61
C ASP A 41 1.49 -9.25 -13.58
N LYS A 42 0.70 -8.25 -13.17
CA LYS A 42 -0.38 -8.33 -12.18
C LYS A 42 0.09 -8.67 -10.77
N ALA A 43 1.40 -8.55 -10.47
CA ALA A 43 1.88 -8.61 -9.09
C ALA A 43 1.74 -7.24 -8.40
N LEU A 44 1.65 -7.24 -7.07
CA LEU A 44 1.72 -6.03 -6.26
C LEU A 44 3.18 -5.72 -5.95
N TYR A 45 3.64 -4.52 -6.28
CA TYR A 45 4.98 -4.06 -5.98
C TYR A 45 4.91 -3.07 -4.82
N VAL A 46 5.76 -3.24 -3.81
CA VAL A 46 5.73 -2.42 -2.59
C VAL A 46 7.13 -1.93 -2.25
N THR A 47 7.28 -0.63 -2.01
CA THR A 47 8.56 -0.01 -1.65
C THR A 47 8.88 -0.20 -0.17
N ALA A 48 10.15 -0.45 0.16
CA ALA A 48 10.65 -0.58 1.52
C ALA A 48 11.86 0.37 1.74
N PRO A 49 11.63 1.65 2.04
CA PRO A 49 12.67 2.69 2.14
C PRO A 49 13.76 2.44 3.17
N LEU A 50 13.48 1.80 4.32
CA LEU A 50 14.54 1.46 5.29
C LEU A 50 15.56 0.48 4.71
N ALA A 51 15.06 -0.51 3.97
CA ALA A 51 15.88 -1.56 3.37
C ALA A 51 16.49 -1.12 2.03
N GLY A 52 15.93 -0.10 1.37
CA GLY A 52 16.32 0.29 0.01
C GLY A 52 15.95 -0.78 -1.01
N THR A 53 14.77 -1.37 -0.85
CA THR A 53 14.30 -2.50 -1.69
C THR A 53 12.88 -2.27 -2.22
N ILE A 54 12.51 -3.04 -3.24
CA ILE A 54 11.12 -3.21 -3.66
C ILE A 54 10.78 -4.69 -3.54
N TRP A 55 9.63 -5.00 -2.96
CA TRP A 55 9.05 -6.34 -2.88
C TRP A 55 8.06 -6.56 -4.01
N ARG A 56 8.03 -7.77 -4.56
CA ARG A 56 6.98 -8.26 -5.48
C ARG A 56 6.14 -9.29 -4.74
N VAL A 57 4.84 -9.05 -4.63
CA VAL A 57 3.86 -9.85 -3.89
C VAL A 57 2.84 -10.43 -4.86
N ASN A 58 2.56 -11.73 -4.74
CA ASN A 58 1.47 -12.38 -5.47
C ASN A 58 0.12 -12.00 -4.82
N PRO A 59 -0.79 -11.30 -5.54
CA PRO A 59 -2.03 -10.81 -4.94
C PRO A 59 -3.04 -11.91 -4.62
N LYS A 60 -2.84 -13.15 -5.10
CA LYS A 60 -3.72 -14.28 -4.82
C LYS A 60 -3.31 -15.06 -3.57
N THR A 61 -2.01 -15.12 -3.28
CA THR A 61 -1.47 -16.01 -2.24
C THR A 61 -0.73 -15.26 -1.13
N GLY A 62 -0.38 -13.99 -1.33
CA GLY A 62 0.47 -13.24 -0.40
C GLY A 62 1.95 -13.61 -0.46
N ALA A 63 2.34 -14.61 -1.26
CA ALA A 63 3.74 -14.99 -1.42
C ALA A 63 4.56 -13.84 -2.00
N PHE A 64 5.73 -13.56 -1.44
CA PHE A 64 6.54 -12.40 -1.83
C PHE A 64 8.01 -12.74 -2.05
N THR A 65 8.66 -11.92 -2.88
CA THR A 65 10.08 -12.02 -3.23
C THR A 65 10.67 -10.62 -3.37
N ILE A 66 11.98 -10.47 -3.16
CA ILE A 66 12.68 -9.21 -3.45
C ILE A 66 12.68 -9.02 -4.96
N PHE A 67 12.14 -7.88 -5.41
CA PHE A 67 12.20 -7.48 -6.81
C PHE A 67 13.51 -6.77 -7.16
N THR A 68 13.93 -5.83 -6.32
CA THR A 68 15.21 -5.14 -6.46
C THR A 68 15.74 -4.64 -5.12
N THR A 69 17.05 -4.37 -5.07
CA THR A 69 17.78 -3.85 -3.92
C THR A 69 18.69 -2.70 -4.35
N GLY A 70 19.41 -2.10 -3.40
CA GLY A 70 20.40 -1.06 -3.69
C GLY A 70 19.79 0.31 -4.03
N LEU A 71 18.50 0.50 -3.73
CA LEU A 71 17.86 1.79 -3.87
C LEU A 71 18.27 2.73 -2.73
N PRO A 72 18.15 4.05 -2.91
CA PRO A 72 18.36 5.01 -1.84
C PRO A 72 17.59 4.59 -0.59
N LYS A 73 18.28 4.56 0.55
CA LYS A 73 17.70 4.26 1.85
C LYS A 73 17.31 5.55 2.55
N ARG A 74 16.28 5.49 3.39
CA ARG A 74 16.01 6.57 4.34
C ARG A 74 16.88 6.42 5.60
N ASN A 75 16.98 7.49 6.36
CA ASN A 75 17.53 7.43 7.71
C ASN A 75 16.50 6.79 8.67
N PRO A 76 16.91 5.93 9.61
CA PRO A 76 16.01 5.40 10.63
C PRO A 76 15.56 6.55 11.57
N ASP A 77 14.33 7.03 11.38
CA ASP A 77 13.70 8.01 12.27
C ASP A 77 12.27 7.59 12.63
N PRO A 78 11.75 8.00 13.80
CA PRO A 78 10.44 7.56 14.28
C PRO A 78 9.25 8.21 13.54
N PHE A 79 9.50 9.15 12.64
CA PHE A 79 8.47 9.93 11.96
C PHE A 79 8.22 9.47 10.53
N PHE A 80 8.94 8.44 10.06
CA PHE A 80 8.82 7.91 8.69
C PHE A 80 8.99 9.00 7.63
N GLN A 81 9.79 10.04 7.94
CA GLN A 81 9.89 11.22 7.09
C GLN A 81 10.77 10.94 5.85
N GLY A 82 10.32 11.50 4.72
CA GLY A 82 10.68 11.06 3.37
C GLY A 82 12.14 11.25 2.99
N ALA A 83 12.74 10.14 2.57
CA ALA A 83 13.89 9.98 1.68
C ALA A 83 13.92 8.50 1.24
N GLY A 84 14.64 8.15 0.18
CA GLY A 84 14.79 6.76 -0.24
C GLY A 84 13.82 6.30 -1.35
N VAL A 85 13.56 5.00 -1.44
CA VAL A 85 12.55 4.44 -2.36
C VAL A 85 11.14 4.63 -1.80
N ILE A 86 10.39 5.59 -2.34
CA ILE A 86 9.07 5.98 -1.82
C ILE A 86 7.95 5.43 -2.70
N ASP A 87 8.06 5.63 -4.02
CA ASP A 87 7.04 5.26 -4.99
C ASP A 87 7.65 4.44 -6.14
N VAL A 88 6.80 3.69 -6.81
CA VAL A 88 7.13 2.88 -7.98
C VAL A 88 5.99 2.97 -8.99
N ALA A 89 6.33 3.18 -10.25
CA ALA A 89 5.38 3.21 -11.35
C ALA A 89 5.89 2.36 -12.51
N PHE A 90 4.96 1.74 -13.23
CA PHE A 90 5.22 1.07 -14.49
C PHE A 90 4.65 1.91 -15.63
N ARG A 91 5.27 1.77 -16.81
CA ARG A 91 4.77 2.37 -18.06
C ARG A 91 3.82 1.43 -18.78
#